data_AF-A0AAU5XI07-F1
#
_entry.id   AF-A0AAU5XI07-F1
#
_cell.length_a   1.000
_cell.length_b   1.000
_cell.length_c   1.000
_cell.angle_alpha   90.00
_cell.angle_beta   90.00
_cell.angle_gamma   90.00
#
_symmetry.space_group_name_H-M   'P 1'
#
loop_
_entity.id
_entity.type
_entity.pdbx_description
1 polymer ?
#
loop_
_entity_poly.entity_id
_entity_poly.type
_entity_poly.pdbx_seq_one_letter_code
_entity_poly.pdbx_strand_id
1 'polypeptide(L)'
;MSFGTYARRVRDRDLPYGARYRALRCAVGHYCPIGFNGTWSYLSTVGDMKADEEALIRALDILEAGRNAWLAEMEAFAARRRAEKRRHRRSPTTADRLYLYGCRWPGADGHEAMLHEISRLWAEHLCGPFPKTPVGTKGDLVYLDSTIAGCVSTYLSHDGETSLPAGDVMGYLVYRSGPYKPFTAPTSEVIARLGPHDTRYVDSAVPALTGPNGGSYTYRVTVWTRSGASIPGENLPVQFPPVGRTEIVLRADAAATLSSNRPKTVAADSHSDSPALRAGHHTAGTGVDRVIFRFGPLPAMLRHAAKVEAHLSLWNCTRGSRSGRPDPFRLYELRRPFTGSQATWNNAAAGKAWTDPGGDYGEPAGRVIPAKDHDDPMTCDVDATAPVRDWIDSPGSTHGLLLKADNETSAPLNQMTFSGLQDENPGLDPTLVITYTSPKRAGQVRTPTRPSPYAPMPLA
;
A
#
# COMPACT_ATOMS: atom_id res chain seq x y z
N MET A 1 48.49 8.85 -10.12
CA MET A 1 48.35 9.43 -8.76
C MET A 1 47.09 8.84 -8.12
N SER A 2 47.05 8.71 -6.79
CA SER A 2 45.88 8.14 -6.10
C SER A 2 44.96 9.26 -5.59
N PHE A 3 43.72 8.89 -5.21
CA PHE A 3 42.76 9.80 -4.57
C PHE A 3 43.41 10.59 -3.41
N GLY A 4 44.11 9.91 -2.49
CA GLY A 4 44.74 10.56 -1.33
C GLY A 4 45.89 11.53 -1.68
N THR A 5 46.51 11.39 -2.86
CA THR A 5 47.47 12.39 -3.36
C THR A 5 46.74 13.67 -3.75
N TYR A 6 45.61 13.57 -4.43
CA TYR A 6 44.83 14.73 -4.83
C TYR A 6 44.14 15.39 -3.64
N ALA A 7 43.59 14.62 -2.70
CA ALA A 7 43.01 15.17 -1.47
C ALA A 7 44.00 16.01 -0.66
N ARG A 8 45.24 15.55 -0.52
CA ARG A 8 46.31 16.35 0.11
C ARG A 8 46.58 17.66 -0.62
N ARG A 9 46.62 17.63 -1.96
CA ARG A 9 46.80 18.83 -2.79
C ARG A 9 45.63 19.82 -2.71
N VAL A 10 44.42 19.36 -2.40
CA VAL A 10 43.27 20.25 -2.19
C VAL A 10 43.42 21.02 -0.86
N ARG A 11 43.94 20.36 0.19
CA ARG A 11 44.19 20.96 1.51
C ARG A 11 45.46 21.80 1.61
N ASP A 12 46.39 21.61 0.66
CA ASP A 12 47.66 22.31 0.61
C ASP A 12 47.46 23.79 0.26
N ARG A 13 47.62 24.65 1.27
CA ARG A 13 47.47 26.11 1.14
C ARG A 13 48.65 26.80 0.45
N ASP A 14 49.77 26.10 0.27
CA ASP A 14 50.94 26.62 -0.44
C ASP A 14 50.78 26.51 -1.97
N LEU A 15 49.77 25.77 -2.43
CA LEU A 15 49.44 25.65 -3.86
C LEU A 15 48.50 26.78 -4.33
N PRO A 16 48.68 27.26 -5.58
CA PRO A 16 47.72 28.17 -6.19
C PRO A 16 46.30 27.59 -6.17
N TYR A 17 45.30 28.44 -5.88
CA TYR A 17 43.91 28.01 -5.73
C TYR A 17 43.38 27.22 -6.94
N GLY A 18 43.72 27.66 -8.17
CA GLY A 18 43.36 26.94 -9.39
C GLY A 18 43.95 25.53 -9.49
N ALA A 19 45.12 25.27 -8.88
CA ALA A 19 45.72 23.94 -8.80
C ALA A 19 44.99 23.06 -7.77
N ARG A 20 44.55 23.64 -6.64
CA ARG A 20 43.73 22.97 -5.61
C ARG A 20 42.37 22.56 -6.18
N TYR A 21 41.69 23.47 -6.88
CA TYR A 21 40.43 23.19 -7.59
C TYR A 21 40.57 22.06 -8.64
N ARG A 22 41.65 22.08 -9.44
CA ARG A 22 41.95 20.99 -10.39
C ARG A 22 42.22 19.67 -9.66
N ALA A 23 42.89 19.72 -8.51
CA ALA A 23 43.12 18.52 -7.69
C ALA A 23 41.80 17.91 -7.21
N LEU A 24 40.79 18.70 -6.81
CA LEU A 24 39.47 18.18 -6.46
C LEU A 24 38.78 17.48 -7.64
N ARG A 25 38.84 18.08 -8.85
CA ARG A 25 38.33 17.44 -10.08
C ARG A 25 39.02 16.11 -10.36
N CYS A 26 40.34 16.03 -10.16
CA CYS A 26 41.07 14.78 -10.29
C CYS A 26 40.68 13.77 -9.20
N ALA A 27 40.44 14.20 -7.95
CA ALA A 27 39.96 13.34 -6.88
C ALA A 27 38.59 12.71 -7.22
N VAL A 28 37.66 13.49 -7.77
CA VAL A 28 36.37 12.99 -8.28
C VAL A 28 36.56 12.02 -9.44
N GLY A 29 37.52 12.26 -10.33
CA GLY A 29 37.87 11.30 -11.38
C GLY A 29 38.33 9.94 -10.86
N HIS A 30 38.85 9.87 -9.63
CA HIS A 30 39.24 8.62 -8.97
C HIS A 30 38.14 7.97 -8.13
N TYR A 31 37.14 8.74 -7.72
CA TYR A 31 36.01 8.26 -6.93
C TYR A 31 34.74 9.03 -7.33
N CYS A 32 33.95 8.40 -8.19
CA CYS A 32 32.72 8.96 -8.76
C CYS A 32 31.53 7.99 -8.58
N PRO A 33 31.01 7.86 -7.35
CA PRO A 33 30.01 6.84 -6.96
C PRO A 33 28.72 6.83 -7.80
N ILE A 34 28.36 7.98 -8.39
CA ILE A 34 27.18 8.17 -9.25
C ILE A 34 27.57 8.74 -10.62
N GLY A 35 28.79 8.43 -11.08
CA GLY A 35 29.37 9.00 -12.30
C GLY A 35 29.93 10.41 -12.08
N PHE A 36 30.81 10.86 -12.98
CA PHE A 36 31.56 12.12 -12.80
C PHE A 36 30.63 13.34 -12.69
N ASN A 37 29.67 13.48 -13.61
CA ASN A 37 28.80 14.64 -13.66
C ASN A 37 27.83 14.70 -12.46
N GLY A 38 27.26 13.56 -12.07
CA GLY A 38 26.39 13.50 -10.90
C GLY A 38 27.14 13.79 -9.60
N THR A 39 28.31 13.16 -9.43
CA THR A 39 29.18 13.40 -8.27
C THR A 39 29.60 14.87 -8.19
N TRP A 40 30.03 15.46 -9.31
CA TRP A 40 30.44 16.87 -9.37
C TRP A 40 29.28 17.84 -9.13
N SER A 41 28.09 17.53 -9.65
CA SER A 41 26.89 18.32 -9.45
C SER A 41 26.47 18.32 -7.98
N TYR A 42 26.49 17.17 -7.32
CA TYR A 42 26.17 17.06 -5.89
C TYR A 42 27.17 17.84 -5.03
N LEU A 43 28.48 17.69 -5.28
CA LEU A 43 29.49 18.48 -4.56
C LEU A 43 29.34 19.99 -4.78
N SER A 44 28.82 20.43 -5.94
CA SER A 44 28.62 21.86 -6.20
C SER A 44 27.50 22.48 -5.35
N THR A 45 26.70 21.68 -4.63
CA THR A 45 25.65 22.18 -3.73
C THR A 45 26.21 22.86 -2.48
N VAL A 46 27.47 22.60 -2.09
CA VAL A 46 28.09 23.21 -0.89
C VAL A 46 28.64 24.63 -1.11
N GLY A 47 28.57 25.15 -2.33
CA GLY A 47 28.99 26.50 -2.71
C GLY A 47 29.84 26.55 -3.97
N ASP A 48 30.31 27.75 -4.34
CA ASP A 48 31.19 27.96 -5.49
C ASP A 48 32.61 27.47 -5.19
N MET A 49 32.86 26.18 -5.41
CA MET A 49 34.17 25.57 -5.20
C MET A 49 35.31 26.23 -5.99
N LYS A 50 35.03 27.03 -7.04
CA LYS A 50 36.06 27.73 -7.83
C LYS A 50 36.48 29.07 -7.23
N ALA A 51 35.67 29.66 -6.36
CA ALA A 51 35.92 30.95 -5.75
C ALA A 51 35.97 30.91 -4.21
N ASP A 52 35.35 29.91 -3.59
CA ASP A 52 35.22 29.75 -2.14
C ASP A 52 36.04 28.54 -1.63
N GLU A 53 37.10 28.84 -0.87
CA GLU A 53 37.97 27.84 -0.26
C GLU A 53 37.22 26.95 0.72
N GLU A 54 36.29 27.50 1.48
CA GLU A 54 35.51 26.73 2.45
C GLU A 54 34.61 25.73 1.74
N ALA A 55 33.95 26.15 0.64
CA ALA A 55 33.17 25.24 -0.21
C ALA A 55 34.04 24.15 -0.84
N LEU A 56 35.26 24.48 -1.27
CA LEU A 56 36.21 23.51 -1.82
C LEU A 56 36.60 22.43 -0.79
N ILE A 57 36.86 22.84 0.45
CA ILE A 57 37.20 21.91 1.54
C ILE A 57 36.00 21.07 1.95
N ARG A 58 34.80 21.67 2.13
CA ARG A 58 33.57 20.92 2.42
C ARG A 58 33.26 19.87 1.36
N ALA A 59 33.43 20.21 0.08
CA ALA A 59 33.23 19.27 -1.01
C ALA A 59 34.21 18.09 -0.94
N LEU A 60 35.47 18.34 -0.58
CA LEU A 60 36.45 17.28 -0.37
C LEU A 60 36.05 16.38 0.82
N ASP A 61 35.61 16.97 1.93
CA ASP A 61 35.24 16.23 3.14
C ASP A 61 34.05 15.30 2.88
N ILE A 62 33.03 15.76 2.14
CA ILE A 62 31.90 14.91 1.68
C ILE A 62 32.40 13.75 0.81
N LEU A 63 33.28 14.04 -0.14
CA LEU A 63 33.83 13.03 -1.04
C LEU A 63 34.67 11.98 -0.29
N GLU A 64 35.43 12.41 0.72
CA GLU A 64 36.22 11.53 1.60
C GLU A 64 35.36 10.69 2.53
N ALA A 65 34.31 11.28 3.11
CA ALA A 65 33.35 10.56 3.94
C ALA A 65 32.69 9.42 3.15
N GLY A 66 32.19 9.71 1.95
CA GLY A 66 31.62 8.69 1.07
C GLY A 66 32.64 7.61 0.69
N ARG A 67 33.89 8.00 0.38
CA ARG A 67 34.95 7.03 0.03
C ARG A 67 35.34 6.13 1.19
N ASN A 68 35.41 6.67 2.41
CA ASN A 68 35.73 5.89 3.60
C ASN A 68 34.60 4.89 3.92
N ALA A 69 33.34 5.29 3.77
CA ALA A 69 32.20 4.40 3.86
C ALA A 69 32.28 3.26 2.83
N TRP A 70 32.60 3.58 1.57
CA TRP A 70 32.80 2.58 0.53
C TRP A 70 33.90 1.57 0.87
N LEU A 71 35.05 2.04 1.38
CA LEU A 71 36.15 1.16 1.78
C LEU A 71 35.77 0.24 2.94
N ALA A 72 35.05 0.75 3.94
CA ALA A 72 34.54 -0.05 5.05
C ALA A 72 33.54 -1.12 4.59
N GLU A 73 32.63 -0.76 3.68
CA GLU A 73 31.70 -1.70 3.06
C GLU A 73 32.44 -2.78 2.25
N MET A 74 33.49 -2.42 1.50
CA MET A 74 34.32 -3.37 0.75
C MET A 74 35.06 -4.34 1.66
N GLU A 75 35.56 -3.88 2.80
CA GLU A 75 36.22 -4.72 3.80
C GLU A 75 35.23 -5.72 4.43
N ALA A 76 34.05 -5.24 4.82
CA ALA A 76 32.97 -6.09 5.34
C ALA A 76 32.53 -7.13 4.29
N PHE A 77 32.39 -6.72 3.03
CA PHE A 77 32.09 -7.61 1.92
C PHE A 77 33.19 -8.68 1.73
N ALA A 78 34.46 -8.28 1.74
CA ALA A 78 35.58 -9.21 1.62
C ALA A 78 35.64 -10.21 2.79
N ALA A 79 35.33 -9.79 4.02
CA ALA A 79 35.23 -10.66 5.18
C ALA A 79 34.09 -11.70 5.00
N ARG A 80 32.89 -11.25 4.61
CA ARG A 80 31.75 -12.13 4.29
C ARG A 80 32.08 -13.13 3.20
N ARG A 81 32.64 -12.69 2.07
CA ARG A 81 33.03 -13.57 0.96
C ARG A 81 34.11 -14.58 1.35
N ARG A 82 35.05 -14.23 2.23
CA ARG A 82 36.04 -15.18 2.79
C ARG A 82 35.38 -16.26 3.64
N ALA A 83 34.29 -15.95 4.35
CA ALA A 83 33.51 -16.93 5.11
C ALA A 83 32.67 -17.83 4.19
N GLU A 84 32.02 -17.26 3.16
CA GLU A 84 31.19 -18.00 2.19
C GLU A 84 32.02 -18.96 1.33
N LYS A 85 33.21 -18.55 0.89
CA LYS A 85 34.14 -19.44 0.16
C LYS A 85 34.56 -20.66 0.99
N ARG A 86 34.72 -20.50 2.31
CA ARG A 86 34.99 -21.60 3.25
C ARG A 86 33.81 -22.56 3.37
N ARG A 87 32.59 -22.09 3.11
CA ARG A 87 31.35 -22.89 3.07
C ARG A 87 30.97 -23.34 1.65
N HIS A 88 31.96 -23.42 0.75
CA HIS A 88 31.80 -23.85 -0.65
C HIS A 88 30.88 -22.98 -1.55
N ARG A 89 30.45 -21.79 -1.10
CA ARG A 89 29.70 -20.82 -1.94
C ARG A 89 30.66 -19.91 -2.72
N ARG A 90 31.09 -20.36 -3.91
CA ARG A 90 32.21 -19.73 -4.66
C ARG A 90 31.85 -18.55 -5.56
N SER A 91 30.57 -18.33 -5.88
CA SER A 91 30.12 -17.22 -6.74
C SER A 91 29.39 -16.14 -5.93
N PRO A 92 29.66 -14.84 -6.16
CA PRO A 92 28.80 -13.75 -5.66
C PRO A 92 27.42 -13.81 -6.31
N THR A 93 26.38 -13.41 -5.58
CA THR A 93 25.01 -13.38 -6.11
C THR A 93 24.82 -12.21 -7.09
N THR A 94 23.70 -12.21 -7.82
CA THR A 94 23.32 -11.06 -8.67
C THR A 94 23.10 -9.80 -7.84
N ALA A 95 22.50 -9.93 -6.64
CA ALA A 95 22.33 -8.83 -5.70
C ALA A 95 23.67 -8.28 -5.19
N ASP A 96 24.64 -9.14 -4.89
CA ASP A 96 26.00 -8.70 -4.52
C ASP A 96 26.64 -7.89 -5.65
N ARG A 97 26.49 -8.33 -6.91
CA ARG A 97 27.03 -7.58 -8.05
C ARG A 97 26.35 -6.22 -8.21
N LEU A 98 25.04 -6.14 -8.07
CA LEU A 98 24.29 -4.88 -8.16
C LEU A 98 24.67 -3.91 -7.02
N TYR A 99 24.80 -4.41 -5.79
CA TYR A 99 25.22 -3.61 -4.64
C TYR A 99 26.66 -3.09 -4.74
N LEU A 100 27.55 -3.84 -5.39
CA LEU A 100 28.96 -3.48 -5.57
C LEU A 100 29.23 -2.56 -6.76
N TYR A 101 28.53 -2.79 -7.88
CA TYR A 101 28.81 -2.15 -9.16
C TYR A 101 27.72 -1.18 -9.62
N GLY A 102 26.59 -1.12 -8.91
CA GLY A 102 25.53 -0.15 -9.18
C GLY A 102 25.93 1.28 -8.82
N CYS A 103 25.38 2.25 -9.54
CA CYS A 103 25.53 3.67 -9.22
C CYS A 103 24.85 3.97 -7.88
N ARG A 104 25.64 4.25 -6.84
CA ARG A 104 25.14 4.66 -5.53
C ARG A 104 26.21 5.42 -4.75
N TRP A 105 25.78 6.33 -3.88
CA TRP A 105 26.64 7.02 -2.94
C TRP A 105 26.66 6.28 -1.57
N PRO A 106 27.81 5.74 -1.13
CA PRO A 106 27.93 5.05 0.15
C PRO A 106 27.99 6.01 1.35
N GLY A 107 27.51 5.56 2.51
CA GLY A 107 27.56 6.33 3.76
C GLY A 107 26.32 7.23 3.99
N ALA A 108 26.44 8.12 4.98
CA ALA A 108 25.31 8.93 5.49
C ALA A 108 24.69 9.86 4.43
N ASP A 109 25.51 10.38 3.51
CA ASP A 109 25.06 11.29 2.45
C ASP A 109 24.39 10.57 1.27
N GLY A 110 24.24 9.24 1.37
CA GLY A 110 23.77 8.38 0.28
C GLY A 110 22.41 8.78 -0.27
N HIS A 111 21.46 9.07 0.62
CA HIS A 111 20.10 9.45 0.26
C HIS A 111 20.08 10.79 -0.48
N GLU A 112 20.72 11.83 0.08
CA GLU A 112 20.73 13.17 -0.51
C GLU A 112 21.43 13.21 -1.86
N ALA A 113 22.56 12.51 -2.00
CA ALA A 113 23.29 12.43 -3.26
C ALA A 113 22.49 11.73 -4.37
N MET A 114 21.74 10.67 -4.02
CA MET A 114 20.88 9.96 -4.97
C MET A 114 19.66 10.78 -5.39
N LEU A 115 18.99 11.45 -4.43
CA LEU A 115 17.87 12.35 -4.74
C LEU A 115 18.31 13.50 -5.65
N HIS A 116 19.50 14.06 -5.40
CA HIS A 116 20.08 15.12 -6.22
C HIS A 116 20.28 14.65 -7.67
N GLU A 117 20.86 13.46 -7.86
CA GLU A 117 21.11 12.92 -9.20
C GLU A 117 19.81 12.54 -9.94
N ILE A 118 18.83 11.96 -9.25
CA ILE A 118 17.52 11.69 -9.82
C ILE A 118 16.87 13.00 -10.27
N SER A 119 16.90 14.03 -9.41
CA SER A 119 16.37 15.36 -9.74
C SER A 119 17.07 15.97 -10.94
N ARG A 120 18.40 15.82 -11.05
CA ARG A 120 19.21 16.31 -12.18
C ARG A 120 18.85 15.60 -13.49
N LEU A 121 18.71 14.27 -13.47
CA LEU A 121 18.37 13.47 -14.65
C LEU A 121 16.93 13.71 -15.11
N TRP A 122 16.01 13.94 -14.17
CA TRP A 122 14.60 14.19 -14.46
C TRP A 122 14.27 15.66 -14.77
N ALA A 123 15.22 16.59 -14.60
CA ALA A 123 15.03 18.00 -14.89
C ALA A 123 14.64 18.27 -16.36
N GLU A 124 15.07 17.42 -17.30
CA GLU A 124 14.69 17.50 -18.72
C GLU A 124 13.26 16.99 -19.00
N HIS A 125 12.63 16.32 -18.03
CA HIS A 125 11.31 15.71 -18.17
C HIS A 125 10.23 16.45 -17.36
N LEU A 126 10.56 17.61 -16.77
CA LEU A 126 9.69 18.35 -15.87
C LEU A 126 9.43 19.79 -16.37
N CYS A 127 8.15 20.19 -16.43
CA CYS A 127 7.72 21.59 -16.59
C CYS A 127 7.78 22.40 -15.28
N GLY A 128 8.49 21.94 -14.24
CA GLY A 128 8.62 22.65 -12.96
C GLY A 128 9.47 21.90 -11.92
N PRO A 129 9.94 22.59 -10.85
CA PRO A 129 10.72 21.96 -9.78
C PRO A 129 9.89 20.92 -9.03
N PHE A 130 10.56 19.90 -8.44
CA PHE A 130 9.92 18.96 -7.53
C PHE A 130 9.17 19.75 -6.44
N PRO A 131 7.87 19.48 -6.19
CA PRO A 131 7.13 20.24 -5.20
C PRO A 131 7.80 20.10 -3.84
N LYS A 132 8.02 21.22 -3.14
CA LYS A 132 8.48 21.19 -1.75
C LYS A 132 7.46 20.38 -0.96
N THR A 133 7.92 19.31 -0.30
CA THR A 133 7.07 18.53 0.60
C THR A 133 6.41 19.48 1.61
N PRO A 134 5.07 19.58 1.64
CA PRO A 134 4.38 20.33 2.66
C PRO A 134 4.84 19.90 4.05
N VAL A 135 5.00 20.84 4.98
CA VAL A 135 5.52 20.54 6.33
C VAL A 135 4.66 19.49 7.06
N GLY A 136 3.36 19.42 6.72
CA GLY A 136 2.41 18.42 7.25
C GLY A 136 2.60 17.00 6.73
N THR A 137 3.30 16.78 5.60
CA THR A 137 3.50 15.44 4.99
C THR A 137 4.93 14.93 5.11
N LYS A 138 5.83 15.66 5.79
CA LYS A 138 7.18 15.18 6.11
C LYS A 138 7.14 13.91 6.97
N GLY A 139 6.16 13.80 7.88
CA GLY A 139 5.94 12.57 8.66
C GLY A 139 5.56 11.38 7.79
N ASP A 140 4.73 11.60 6.78
CA ASP A 140 4.29 10.58 5.83
C ASP A 140 5.44 10.15 4.91
N LEU A 141 6.34 11.06 4.54
CA LEU A 141 7.55 10.71 3.77
C LEU A 141 8.59 9.96 4.61
N VAL A 142 8.78 10.31 5.88
CA VAL A 142 9.64 9.54 6.79
C VAL A 142 9.03 8.16 7.06
N TYR A 143 7.70 8.09 7.17
CA TYR A 143 6.97 6.83 7.28
C TYR A 143 7.12 6.00 5.99
N LEU A 144 6.99 6.61 4.82
CA LEU A 144 7.17 5.94 3.53
C LEU A 144 8.62 5.47 3.34
N ASP A 145 9.62 6.30 3.64
CA ASP A 145 11.04 5.96 3.54
C ASP A 145 11.42 4.84 4.52
N SER A 146 10.97 4.92 5.77
CA SER A 146 11.18 3.84 6.75
C SER A 146 10.42 2.56 6.40
N THR A 147 9.25 2.65 5.79
CA THR A 147 8.48 1.50 5.30
C THR A 147 9.18 0.85 4.12
N ILE A 148 9.60 1.63 3.12
CA ILE A 148 10.34 1.13 1.95
C ILE A 148 11.69 0.55 2.37
N ALA A 149 12.44 1.23 3.26
CA ALA A 149 13.69 0.70 3.81
C ALA A 149 13.46 -0.60 4.59
N GLY A 150 12.35 -0.70 5.34
CA GLY A 150 11.93 -1.93 6.02
C GLY A 150 11.61 -3.06 5.04
N CYS A 151 10.86 -2.78 3.98
CA CYS A 151 10.55 -3.73 2.90
C CYS A 151 11.81 -4.20 2.16
N VAL A 152 12.72 -3.28 1.83
CA VAL A 152 13.99 -3.57 1.16
C VAL A 152 14.91 -4.38 2.07
N SER A 153 15.02 -4.02 3.35
CA SER A 153 15.82 -4.79 4.32
C SER A 153 15.26 -6.20 4.51
N THR A 154 13.94 -6.33 4.58
CA THR A 154 13.24 -7.63 4.66
C THR A 154 13.50 -8.45 3.40
N TYR A 155 13.34 -7.87 2.21
CA TYR A 155 13.60 -8.51 0.92
C TYR A 155 15.06 -8.97 0.79
N LEU A 156 16.02 -8.12 1.15
CA LEU A 156 17.44 -8.42 1.09
C LEU A 156 17.86 -9.46 2.14
N SER A 157 17.22 -9.49 3.31
CA SER A 157 17.46 -10.51 4.34
C SER A 157 16.96 -11.91 3.95
N HIS A 158 16.08 -11.99 2.95
CA HIS A 158 15.53 -13.23 2.40
C HIS A 158 16.11 -13.56 1.01
N ASP A 159 17.38 -13.18 0.76
CA ASP A 159 18.10 -13.47 -0.49
C ASP A 159 17.38 -12.95 -1.77
N GLY A 160 16.53 -11.94 -1.64
CA GLY A 160 15.73 -11.41 -2.75
C GLY A 160 14.51 -12.27 -3.11
N GLU A 161 14.12 -13.19 -2.24
CA GLU A 161 12.82 -13.84 -2.28
C GLU A 161 11.79 -12.97 -1.55
N THR A 162 10.68 -12.65 -2.21
CA THR A 162 9.55 -11.94 -1.62
C THR A 162 8.70 -12.83 -0.70
N SER A 163 8.96 -14.15 -0.70
CA SER A 163 8.35 -15.11 0.22
C SER A 163 9.31 -15.42 1.37
N LEU A 164 8.87 -15.18 2.61
CA LEU A 164 9.47 -15.82 3.78
C LEU A 164 9.48 -17.34 3.51
N PRO A 165 10.61 -18.06 3.62
CA PRO A 165 10.58 -19.52 3.49
C PRO A 165 9.57 -20.05 4.50
N ALA A 166 8.60 -20.83 4.03
CA ALA A 166 7.52 -21.38 4.82
C ALA A 166 8.10 -22.14 6.03
N GLY A 167 8.24 -21.43 7.16
CA GLY A 167 9.03 -21.90 8.27
C GLY A 167 9.74 -20.82 9.10
N ASP A 168 10.10 -19.64 8.58
CA ASP A 168 10.79 -18.64 9.44
C ASP A 168 9.84 -17.84 10.34
N VAL A 169 8.54 -17.87 10.08
CA VAL A 169 7.52 -17.26 10.95
C VAL A 169 7.45 -18.02 12.28
N MET A 170 7.78 -17.34 13.39
CA MET A 170 7.50 -17.85 14.74
C MET A 170 6.08 -17.56 15.18
N GLY A 171 5.52 -16.45 14.71
CA GLY A 171 4.18 -16.01 15.07
C GLY A 171 3.97 -14.54 14.77
N TYR A 172 2.88 -14.01 15.30
CA TYR A 172 2.47 -12.64 15.07
C TYR A 172 2.25 -11.90 16.39
N LEU A 173 2.67 -10.64 16.45
CA LEU A 173 2.36 -9.72 17.54
C LEU A 173 1.27 -8.77 17.06
N VAL A 174 0.18 -8.69 17.80
CA VAL A 174 -0.91 -7.74 17.53
C VAL A 174 -0.73 -6.55 18.45
N TYR A 175 -0.62 -5.37 17.86
CA TYR A 175 -0.51 -4.11 18.56
C TYR A 175 -1.80 -3.29 18.42
N ARG A 176 -2.11 -2.50 19.44
CA ARG A 176 -3.19 -1.51 19.46
C ARG A 176 -2.67 -0.16 19.97
N SER A 177 -2.98 0.91 19.25
CA SER A 177 -2.73 2.30 19.68
C SER A 177 -4.06 2.95 20.07
N GLY A 178 -4.05 3.74 21.16
CA GLY A 178 -5.22 4.35 21.78
C GLY A 178 -6.08 5.22 20.83
N PRO A 179 -7.27 5.66 21.29
CA PRO A 179 -8.27 6.20 20.41
C PRO A 179 -7.78 7.45 19.67
N TYR A 180 -8.01 7.49 18.35
CA TYR A 180 -7.60 8.58 17.45
C TYR A 180 -6.10 8.86 17.42
N LYS A 181 -5.24 7.91 17.83
CA LYS A 181 -3.78 8.09 17.80
C LYS A 181 -3.13 7.24 16.72
N PRO A 182 -2.30 7.84 15.84
CA PRO A 182 -1.49 7.07 14.90
C PRO A 182 -0.53 6.15 15.66
N PHE A 183 0.00 5.17 14.96
CA PHE A 183 0.94 4.22 15.54
C PHE A 183 2.30 4.88 15.76
N THR A 184 2.59 5.34 16.98
CA THR A 184 3.91 5.83 17.38
C THR A 184 4.51 4.95 18.47
N ALA A 185 5.84 4.82 18.50
CA ALA A 185 6.55 3.95 19.45
C ALA A 185 6.15 4.10 20.94
N PRO A 186 5.72 5.29 21.46
CA PRO A 186 5.25 5.38 22.85
C PRO A 186 3.74 5.10 23.05
N THR A 187 2.93 4.94 21.99
CA THR A 187 1.45 4.87 22.12
C THR A 187 0.85 3.50 21.84
N SER A 188 1.67 2.51 21.48
CA SER A 188 1.22 1.18 21.08
C SER A 188 1.50 0.12 22.13
N GLU A 189 0.51 -0.72 22.42
CA GLU A 189 0.60 -1.85 23.34
C GLU A 189 0.48 -3.15 22.57
N VAL A 190 1.29 -4.16 22.92
CA VAL A 190 1.09 -5.53 22.41
C VAL A 190 -0.09 -6.14 23.16
N ILE A 191 -1.18 -6.40 22.43
CA ILE A 191 -2.43 -6.94 23.01
C ILE A 191 -2.57 -8.46 22.81
N ALA A 192 -1.85 -9.05 21.86
CA ALA A 192 -1.84 -10.49 21.66
C ALA A 192 -0.55 -11.00 20.99
N ARG A 193 -0.26 -12.29 21.24
CA ARG A 193 0.74 -13.09 20.53
C ARG A 193 0.04 -14.28 19.91
N LEU A 194 0.19 -14.44 18.59
CA LEU A 194 -0.44 -15.49 17.80
C LEU A 194 0.62 -16.47 17.30
N GLY A 195 0.23 -17.72 17.10
CA GLY A 195 1.06 -18.74 16.49
C GLY A 195 1.25 -18.54 14.98
N PRO A 196 2.18 -19.29 14.36
CA PRO A 196 2.54 -19.12 12.95
C PRO A 196 1.47 -19.60 11.96
N HIS A 197 0.40 -20.24 12.45
CA HIS A 197 -0.73 -20.72 11.65
C HIS A 197 -2.04 -20.01 11.98
N ASP A 198 -2.02 -19.04 12.90
CA ASP A 198 -3.21 -18.27 13.24
C ASP A 198 -3.50 -17.27 12.13
N THR A 199 -4.68 -17.37 11.54
CA THR A 199 -5.14 -16.49 10.46
C THR A 199 -6.18 -15.47 10.93
N ARG A 200 -6.54 -15.49 12.22
CA ARG A 200 -7.58 -14.64 12.79
C ARG A 200 -7.31 -14.32 14.25
N TYR A 201 -7.64 -13.09 14.65
CA TYR A 201 -7.63 -12.63 16.03
C TYR A 201 -8.86 -11.76 16.32
N VAL A 202 -9.34 -11.78 17.57
CA VAL A 202 -10.47 -10.97 18.04
C VAL A 202 -10.05 -10.25 19.32
N ASP A 203 -9.94 -8.92 19.27
CA ASP A 203 -9.72 -8.11 20.48
C ASP A 203 -11.03 -7.96 21.26
N SER A 204 -11.18 -8.75 22.31
CA SER A 204 -12.34 -8.68 23.21
C SER A 204 -12.12 -7.75 24.42
N ALA A 205 -10.91 -7.20 24.58
CA ALA A 205 -10.51 -6.36 25.71
C ALA A 205 -10.53 -4.87 25.38
N VAL A 206 -10.79 -4.50 24.12
CA VAL A 206 -10.88 -3.11 23.67
C VAL A 206 -11.99 -2.35 24.40
N PRO A 207 -11.68 -1.20 25.02
CA PRO A 207 -12.71 -0.37 25.63
C PRO A 207 -13.67 0.19 24.58
N ALA A 208 -14.97 0.07 24.84
CA ALA A 208 -15.99 0.73 24.04
C ALA A 208 -15.78 2.24 24.05
N LEU A 209 -15.85 2.85 22.89
CA LEU A 209 -15.69 4.29 22.72
C LEU A 209 -17.05 4.98 22.59
N THR A 210 -17.17 6.15 23.19
CA THR A 210 -18.36 7.02 23.11
C THR A 210 -17.94 8.35 22.52
N GLY A 211 -18.16 8.53 21.21
CA GLY A 211 -17.78 9.74 20.46
C GLY A 211 -18.46 9.78 19.08
N PRO A 212 -18.32 10.88 18.31
CA PRO A 212 -18.84 10.95 16.95
C PRO A 212 -18.26 9.79 16.12
N ASN A 213 -19.16 9.06 15.45
CA ASN A 213 -18.84 7.83 14.70
C ASN A 213 -18.09 6.77 15.52
N GLY A 214 -18.41 6.63 16.81
CA GLY A 214 -17.91 5.56 17.68
C GLY A 214 -16.41 5.60 18.01
N GLY A 215 -15.62 6.46 17.36
CA GLY A 215 -14.16 6.57 17.54
C GLY A 215 -13.34 5.47 16.86
N SER A 216 -12.03 5.62 16.79
CA SER A 216 -11.15 4.69 16.07
C SER A 216 -9.95 4.25 16.89
N TYR A 217 -9.55 2.99 16.75
CA TYR A 217 -8.25 2.48 17.21
C TYR A 217 -7.41 2.11 15.99
N THR A 218 -6.10 2.26 16.10
CA THR A 218 -5.18 1.76 15.06
C THR A 218 -4.57 0.44 15.52
N TYR A 219 -4.74 -0.59 14.71
CA TYR A 219 -4.14 -1.91 14.91
C TYR A 219 -2.94 -2.08 13.99
N ARG A 220 -1.98 -2.90 14.41
CA ARG A 220 -0.88 -3.36 13.55
C ARG A 220 -0.53 -4.79 13.88
N VAL A 221 -0.36 -5.63 12.88
CA VAL A 221 0.14 -7.00 13.04
C VAL A 221 1.60 -7.01 12.62
N THR A 222 2.48 -7.52 13.46
CA THR A 222 3.91 -7.63 13.19
C THR A 222 4.29 -9.09 13.18
N VAL A 223 4.98 -9.53 12.13
CA VAL A 223 5.56 -10.87 12.06
C VAL A 223 6.81 -10.91 12.93
N TRP A 224 6.91 -11.92 13.80
CA TRP A 224 8.14 -12.22 14.52
C TRP A 224 8.75 -13.50 13.96
N THR A 225 10.03 -13.45 13.58
CA THR A 225 10.73 -14.55 12.89
C THR A 225 11.67 -15.31 13.82
N ARG A 226 12.06 -16.55 13.44
CA ARG A 226 13.05 -17.35 14.20
C ARG A 226 14.44 -16.73 14.17
N SER A 227 14.73 -15.98 13.11
CA SER A 227 15.92 -15.15 12.97
C SER A 227 15.96 -13.95 13.93
N GLY A 228 14.88 -13.69 14.69
CA GLY A 228 14.79 -12.59 15.65
C GLY A 228 14.37 -11.25 15.03
N ALA A 229 14.02 -11.22 13.74
CA ALA A 229 13.53 -10.04 13.07
C ALA A 229 12.05 -9.79 13.40
N SER A 230 11.65 -8.52 13.38
CA SER A 230 10.26 -8.08 13.50
C SER A 230 9.87 -7.30 12.26
N ILE A 231 8.91 -7.80 11.49
CA ILE A 231 8.46 -7.18 10.25
C ILE A 231 7.08 -6.57 10.51
N PRO A 232 6.95 -5.24 10.65
CA PRO A 232 5.67 -4.61 10.90
C PRO A 232 4.79 -4.68 9.64
N GLY A 233 3.54 -5.07 9.80
CA GLY A 233 2.50 -4.85 8.80
C GLY A 233 1.99 -3.41 8.81
N GLU A 234 0.99 -3.15 7.99
CA GLU A 234 0.39 -1.83 7.87
C GLU A 234 -0.41 -1.42 9.11
N ASN A 235 -0.51 -0.10 9.31
CA ASN A 235 -1.40 0.48 10.30
C ASN A 235 -2.83 0.41 9.79
N LEU A 236 -3.68 -0.36 10.46
CA LEU A 236 -5.08 -0.50 10.13
C LEU A 236 -5.93 0.34 11.10
N PRO A 237 -6.43 1.51 10.68
CA PRO A 237 -7.44 2.23 11.44
C PRO A 237 -8.75 1.45 11.43
N VAL A 238 -9.25 1.09 12.60
CA VAL A 238 -10.54 0.42 12.79
C VAL A 238 -11.46 1.38 13.51
N GLN A 239 -12.49 1.81 12.80
CA GLN A 239 -13.51 2.69 13.34
C GLN A 239 -14.62 1.86 13.98
N PHE A 240 -15.02 2.25 15.19
CA PHE A 240 -16.13 1.63 15.88
C PHE A 240 -17.44 2.16 15.32
N PRO A 241 -18.43 1.30 15.07
CA PRO A 241 -19.74 1.78 14.73
C PRO A 241 -20.38 2.50 15.94
N PRO A 242 -21.42 3.32 15.71
CA PRO A 242 -22.20 3.89 16.80
C PRO A 242 -22.69 2.83 17.80
N VAL A 243 -22.85 3.22 19.06
CA VAL A 243 -23.24 2.32 20.17
C VAL A 243 -24.46 1.47 19.79
N GLY A 244 -24.36 0.16 20.02
CA GLY A 244 -25.43 -0.80 19.76
C GLY A 244 -25.50 -1.32 18.33
N ARG A 245 -24.59 -0.89 17.45
CA ARG A 245 -24.40 -1.45 16.11
C ARG A 245 -23.13 -2.30 16.07
N THR A 246 -23.09 -3.24 15.14
CA THR A 246 -21.90 -4.02 14.81
C THR A 246 -21.67 -3.88 13.32
N GLU A 247 -20.42 -3.68 12.91
CA GLU A 247 -20.03 -3.54 11.51
C GLU A 247 -19.18 -4.75 11.10
N ILE A 248 -19.45 -5.28 9.92
CA ILE A 248 -18.69 -6.35 9.27
C ILE A 248 -18.16 -5.78 7.97
N VAL A 249 -16.86 -5.89 7.75
CA VAL A 249 -16.18 -5.44 6.54
C VAL A 249 -15.71 -6.67 5.77
N LEU A 250 -16.26 -6.90 4.59
CA LEU A 250 -15.93 -8.02 3.70
C LEU A 250 -15.29 -7.49 2.42
N ARG A 251 -14.01 -7.76 2.21
CA ARG A 251 -13.35 -7.46 0.93
C ARG A 251 -13.85 -8.42 -0.15
N ALA A 252 -13.93 -7.94 -1.38
CA ALA A 252 -14.19 -8.78 -2.53
C ALA A 252 -13.05 -9.79 -2.70
N ASP A 253 -13.39 -11.07 -2.90
CA ASP A 253 -12.40 -12.12 -3.16
C ASP A 253 -12.18 -12.35 -4.68
N ALA A 254 -13.04 -11.76 -5.51
CA ALA A 254 -12.91 -11.68 -6.95
C ALA A 254 -13.68 -10.47 -7.47
N ALA A 255 -13.13 -9.81 -8.49
CA ALA A 255 -13.80 -8.80 -9.27
C ALA A 255 -13.38 -8.91 -10.74
N ALA A 256 -14.23 -8.48 -11.67
CA ALA A 256 -13.91 -8.47 -13.10
C ALA A 256 -14.72 -7.43 -13.87
N THR A 257 -14.11 -6.86 -14.92
CA THR A 257 -14.82 -6.07 -15.93
C THR A 257 -15.28 -6.98 -17.07
N LEU A 258 -16.58 -6.97 -17.36
CA LEU A 258 -17.19 -7.66 -18.52
C LEU A 258 -17.37 -6.64 -19.64
N SER A 259 -16.66 -6.82 -20.75
CA SER A 259 -16.67 -5.87 -21.87
C SER A 259 -17.32 -6.43 -23.13
N SER A 260 -18.38 -5.79 -23.62
CA SER A 260 -19.06 -6.26 -24.84
C SER A 260 -18.24 -6.04 -26.12
N ASN A 261 -17.26 -5.12 -26.09
CA ASN A 261 -16.28 -4.92 -27.16
C ASN A 261 -15.27 -6.07 -27.29
N ARG A 262 -15.12 -6.86 -26.21
CA ARG A 262 -14.12 -7.91 -26.07
C ARG A 262 -14.78 -9.18 -25.52
N PRO A 263 -15.79 -9.75 -26.22
CA PRO A 263 -16.75 -10.61 -25.55
C PRO A 263 -16.20 -11.99 -25.14
N LYS A 264 -15.08 -12.40 -25.73
CA LYS A 264 -14.41 -13.69 -25.46
C LYS A 264 -13.12 -13.55 -24.67
N THR A 265 -12.69 -12.32 -24.36
CA THR A 265 -11.43 -12.09 -23.66
C THR A 265 -11.71 -11.55 -22.27
N VAL A 266 -10.89 -11.98 -21.32
CA VAL A 266 -10.88 -11.37 -19.99
C VAL A 266 -10.41 -9.93 -20.19
N ALA A 267 -11.18 -8.96 -19.71
CA ALA A 267 -10.76 -7.58 -19.77
C ALA A 267 -9.55 -7.43 -18.85
N ALA A 268 -8.37 -7.15 -19.43
CA ALA A 268 -7.20 -6.82 -18.65
C ALA A 268 -7.39 -5.45 -18.02
N ASP A 269 -7.05 -5.32 -16.74
CA ASP A 269 -7.18 -4.10 -15.94
C ASP A 269 -6.14 -3.01 -16.32
N SER A 270 -5.63 -3.02 -17.55
CA SER A 270 -4.47 -2.23 -17.94
C SER A 270 -4.85 -0.85 -18.48
N HIS A 271 -4.92 0.14 -17.59
CA HIS A 271 -4.29 1.44 -17.82
C HIS A 271 -3.21 1.60 -16.74
N SER A 272 -2.00 1.94 -17.18
CA SER A 272 -0.81 2.08 -16.32
C SER A 272 -1.12 2.91 -15.07
N ASP A 273 -0.80 2.32 -13.91
CA ASP A 273 -0.80 2.85 -12.54
C ASP A 273 -1.99 2.54 -11.61
N SER A 274 -3.01 1.79 -12.03
CA SER A 274 -3.91 1.02 -11.13
C SER A 274 -4.83 0.11 -11.94
N PRO A 275 -5.11 -1.15 -11.52
CA PRO A 275 -6.10 -1.99 -12.18
C PRO A 275 -7.51 -1.40 -11.98
N ALA A 276 -7.94 -0.52 -12.88
CA ALA A 276 -9.22 0.16 -12.75
C ALA A 276 -10.34 -0.72 -13.32
N LEU A 277 -11.31 -1.06 -12.47
CA LEU A 277 -12.58 -1.66 -12.89
C LEU A 277 -13.46 -0.57 -13.52
N ARG A 278 -14.28 -0.95 -14.51
CA ARG A 278 -15.05 0.01 -15.30
C ARG A 278 -16.46 -0.46 -15.64
N ALA A 279 -17.43 0.42 -15.41
CA ALA A 279 -18.82 0.24 -15.81
C ALA A 279 -19.28 1.36 -16.77
N GLY A 280 -20.19 1.02 -17.68
CA GLY A 280 -20.81 1.94 -18.63
C GLY A 280 -20.09 2.04 -19.98
N HIS A 281 -20.31 3.15 -20.69
CA HIS A 281 -19.74 3.43 -22.00
C HIS A 281 -18.45 4.23 -21.88
N HIS A 282 -17.31 3.57 -22.14
CA HIS A 282 -15.99 4.19 -22.06
C HIS A 282 -15.54 4.91 -23.33
N THR A 283 -15.99 4.45 -24.49
CA THR A 283 -15.69 5.09 -25.77
C THR A 283 -17.01 5.30 -26.50
N ALA A 284 -17.28 6.56 -26.85
CA ALA A 284 -18.54 6.93 -27.46
C ALA A 284 -18.80 6.13 -28.74
N GLY A 285 -20.00 5.56 -28.88
CA GLY A 285 -20.40 4.76 -30.03
C GLY A 285 -19.84 3.33 -30.08
N THR A 286 -19.19 2.86 -29.02
CA THR A 286 -18.69 1.48 -28.91
C THR A 286 -19.25 0.83 -27.64
N GLY A 287 -19.20 -0.50 -27.57
CA GLY A 287 -19.88 -1.34 -26.58
C GLY A 287 -19.72 -0.94 -25.10
N VAL A 288 -20.53 -1.58 -24.26
CA VAL A 288 -20.70 -1.30 -22.83
C VAL A 288 -19.87 -2.25 -21.97
N ASP A 289 -19.43 -1.73 -20.83
CA ASP A 289 -18.80 -2.52 -19.78
C ASP A 289 -19.68 -2.64 -18.54
N ARG A 290 -19.57 -3.77 -17.86
CA ARG A 290 -20.20 -4.04 -16.57
C ARG A 290 -19.14 -4.54 -15.60
N VAL A 291 -19.33 -4.33 -14.31
CA VAL A 291 -18.40 -4.85 -13.29
C VAL A 291 -19.13 -5.87 -12.43
N ILE A 292 -18.46 -6.98 -12.14
CA ILE A 292 -18.95 -7.99 -11.21
C ILE A 292 -18.00 -8.14 -10.03
N PHE A 293 -18.56 -8.42 -8.86
CA PHE A 293 -17.85 -8.62 -7.60
C PHE A 293 -18.33 -9.92 -6.95
N ARG A 294 -17.44 -10.59 -6.21
CA ARG A 294 -17.76 -11.76 -5.39
C ARG A 294 -17.23 -11.54 -3.98
N PHE A 295 -18.04 -11.91 -3.01
CA PHE A 295 -17.69 -11.84 -1.59
C PHE A 295 -17.72 -13.24 -0.98
N GLY A 296 -16.92 -13.41 0.08
CA GLY A 296 -16.88 -14.65 0.85
C GLY A 296 -18.20 -14.94 1.61
N PRO A 297 -18.23 -16.03 2.39
CA PRO A 297 -19.43 -16.38 3.16
C PRO A 297 -19.77 -15.33 4.21
N LEU A 298 -21.07 -15.03 4.36
CA LEU A 298 -21.55 -14.14 5.41
C LEU A 298 -21.41 -14.78 6.80
N PRO A 299 -21.00 -14.02 7.84
CA PRO A 299 -20.94 -14.53 9.20
C PRO A 299 -22.30 -15.02 9.72
N ALA A 300 -22.35 -16.20 10.34
CA ALA A 300 -23.59 -16.83 10.82
C ALA A 300 -24.40 -15.96 11.80
N MET A 301 -23.75 -15.04 12.51
CA MET A 301 -24.41 -14.08 13.42
C MET A 301 -25.42 -13.16 12.74
N LEU A 302 -25.27 -12.89 11.43
CA LEU A 302 -26.19 -12.04 10.67
C LEU A 302 -27.59 -12.64 10.55
N ARG A 303 -27.76 -13.96 10.70
CA ARG A 303 -29.08 -14.62 10.68
C ARG A 303 -30.03 -14.17 11.78
N HIS A 304 -29.48 -13.60 12.84
CA HIS A 304 -30.24 -13.11 13.99
C HIS A 304 -30.24 -11.60 14.06
N ALA A 305 -29.79 -10.89 13.02
CA ALA A 305 -29.80 -9.44 12.99
C ALA A 305 -31.24 -8.90 12.99
N ALA A 306 -31.51 -7.90 13.83
CA ALA A 306 -32.80 -7.22 13.87
C ALA A 306 -32.92 -6.16 12.76
N LYS A 307 -31.81 -5.50 12.44
CA LYS A 307 -31.70 -4.57 11.30
C LYS A 307 -30.38 -4.81 10.59
N VAL A 308 -30.41 -4.74 9.26
CA VAL A 308 -29.23 -4.82 8.39
C VAL A 308 -29.25 -3.63 7.43
N GLU A 309 -28.12 -2.93 7.35
CA GLU A 309 -27.77 -1.91 6.38
C GLU A 309 -26.45 -2.35 5.72
N ALA A 310 -26.35 -2.28 4.40
CA ALA A 310 -25.12 -2.66 3.71
C ALA A 310 -24.78 -1.71 2.57
N HIS A 311 -23.50 -1.41 2.40
CA HIS A 311 -23.00 -0.63 1.28
C HIS A 311 -21.76 -1.29 0.67
N LEU A 312 -21.67 -1.24 -0.65
CA LEU A 312 -20.47 -1.52 -1.42
C LEU A 312 -19.66 -0.22 -1.52
N SER A 313 -18.50 -0.20 -0.87
CA SER A 313 -17.56 0.91 -0.89
C SER A 313 -16.52 0.70 -1.99
N LEU A 314 -16.35 1.71 -2.85
CA LEU A 314 -15.48 1.70 -4.02
C LEU A 314 -14.51 2.89 -3.98
N TRP A 315 -13.21 2.63 -4.04
CA TRP A 315 -12.17 3.65 -3.99
C TRP A 315 -11.79 4.22 -5.36
N ASN A 316 -11.27 5.46 -5.38
CA ASN A 316 -10.92 6.20 -6.60
C ASN A 316 -12.05 6.25 -7.62
N CYS A 317 -13.26 6.39 -7.10
CA CYS A 317 -14.47 6.38 -7.90
C CYS A 317 -14.58 7.66 -8.72
N THR A 318 -14.33 7.58 -10.02
CA THR A 318 -14.51 8.71 -10.95
C THR A 318 -15.66 8.43 -11.91
N ARG A 319 -16.50 9.44 -12.13
CA ARG A 319 -17.65 9.36 -13.02
C ARG A 319 -17.53 10.41 -14.10
N GLY A 320 -17.62 9.98 -15.35
CA GLY A 320 -17.44 10.87 -16.51
C GLY A 320 -18.54 10.66 -17.53
N SER A 321 -19.22 11.75 -17.91
CA SER A 321 -20.16 11.70 -19.02
C SER A 321 -20.09 12.90 -19.95
N ARG A 322 -20.19 12.63 -21.25
CA ARG A 322 -20.37 13.64 -22.32
C ARG A 322 -21.85 13.92 -22.62
N SER A 323 -22.79 13.27 -21.93
CA SER A 323 -24.22 13.54 -22.06
C SER A 323 -24.65 14.73 -21.19
N GLY A 324 -25.57 15.54 -21.72
CA GLY A 324 -26.29 16.55 -20.94
C GLY A 324 -27.22 15.93 -19.88
N ARG A 325 -27.67 14.69 -20.11
CA ARG A 325 -28.50 13.88 -19.21
C ARG A 325 -27.89 12.47 -19.11
N PRO A 326 -26.88 12.28 -18.26
CA PRO A 326 -26.20 10.99 -18.17
C PRO A 326 -27.10 9.97 -17.47
N ASP A 327 -27.13 8.75 -18.01
CA ASP A 327 -27.86 7.64 -17.40
C ASP A 327 -27.18 7.24 -16.08
N PRO A 328 -27.93 7.09 -14.97
CA PRO A 328 -27.35 6.69 -13.69
C PRO A 328 -26.79 5.26 -13.74
N PHE A 329 -26.07 4.86 -12.71
CA PHE A 329 -25.64 3.47 -12.51
C PHE A 329 -26.54 2.77 -11.48
N ARG A 330 -26.64 1.45 -11.58
CA ARG A 330 -27.40 0.61 -10.65
C ARG A 330 -26.61 -0.65 -10.28
N LEU A 331 -26.81 -1.07 -9.04
CA LEU A 331 -26.31 -2.33 -8.52
C LEU A 331 -27.37 -3.41 -8.71
N TYR A 332 -26.94 -4.64 -8.91
CA TYR A 332 -27.79 -5.81 -9.10
C TYR A 332 -27.19 -6.99 -8.33
N GLU A 333 -28.03 -7.90 -7.87
CA GLU A 333 -27.55 -9.20 -7.38
C GLU A 333 -27.17 -10.09 -8.57
N LEU A 334 -25.99 -10.68 -8.51
CA LEU A 334 -25.52 -11.66 -9.50
C LEU A 334 -26.00 -13.06 -9.10
N ARG A 335 -26.71 -13.73 -10.01
CA ARG A 335 -27.40 -15.00 -9.76
C ARG A 335 -26.59 -16.24 -10.16
N ARG A 336 -25.45 -16.05 -10.80
CA ARG A 336 -24.55 -17.12 -11.24
C ARG A 336 -23.14 -16.90 -10.69
N PRO A 337 -22.49 -17.92 -10.11
CA PRO A 337 -21.12 -17.79 -9.65
C PRO A 337 -20.16 -17.62 -10.84
N PHE A 338 -19.07 -16.91 -10.61
CA PHE A 338 -18.02 -16.70 -11.60
C PHE A 338 -16.62 -16.95 -11.01
N THR A 339 -15.64 -17.06 -11.91
CA THR A 339 -14.21 -17.10 -11.58
C THR A 339 -13.57 -15.83 -12.13
N GLY A 340 -13.11 -14.91 -11.26
CA GLY A 340 -12.67 -13.56 -11.65
C GLY A 340 -11.68 -13.54 -12.80
N SER A 341 -10.61 -14.34 -12.72
CA SER A 341 -9.57 -14.43 -13.76
C SER A 341 -9.99 -15.10 -15.06
N GLN A 342 -11.24 -15.60 -15.15
CA GLN A 342 -11.77 -16.30 -16.33
C GLN A 342 -13.07 -15.68 -16.85
N ALA A 343 -13.64 -14.71 -16.14
CA ALA A 343 -14.90 -14.12 -16.51
C ALA A 343 -14.72 -13.20 -17.74
N THR A 344 -15.62 -13.37 -18.71
CA THR A 344 -15.70 -12.56 -19.93
C THR A 344 -17.17 -12.17 -20.15
N TRP A 345 -17.43 -11.30 -21.13
CA TRP A 345 -18.82 -10.97 -21.49
C TRP A 345 -19.66 -12.21 -21.82
N ASN A 346 -19.08 -13.24 -22.45
CA ASN A 346 -19.82 -14.45 -22.84
C ASN A 346 -19.79 -15.55 -21.77
N ASN A 347 -18.78 -15.60 -20.90
CA ASN A 347 -18.57 -16.71 -19.97
C ASN A 347 -18.36 -16.26 -18.52
N ALA A 348 -19.00 -16.94 -17.58
CA ALA A 348 -18.78 -16.76 -16.14
C ALA A 348 -17.48 -17.42 -15.65
N ALA A 349 -17.08 -18.51 -16.31
CA ALA A 349 -15.83 -19.21 -16.09
C ALA A 349 -15.44 -19.98 -17.35
N ALA A 350 -14.24 -20.54 -17.41
CA ALA A 350 -13.80 -21.33 -18.56
C ALA A 350 -14.82 -22.46 -18.86
N GLY A 351 -15.37 -22.46 -20.08
CA GLY A 351 -16.38 -23.43 -20.54
C GLY A 351 -17.78 -23.27 -19.93
N LYS A 352 -18.03 -22.24 -19.11
CA LYS A 352 -19.34 -21.96 -18.50
C LYS A 352 -19.86 -20.60 -18.96
N ALA A 353 -20.75 -20.62 -19.95
CA ALA A 353 -21.40 -19.42 -20.48
C ALA A 353 -22.31 -18.75 -19.44
N TRP A 354 -22.50 -17.43 -19.58
CA TRP A 354 -23.69 -16.79 -19.03
C TRP A 354 -24.94 -17.24 -19.80
N THR A 355 -26.12 -17.11 -19.20
CA THR A 355 -27.39 -17.32 -19.91
C THR A 355 -27.60 -16.17 -20.88
N ASP A 356 -27.44 -14.94 -20.38
CA ASP A 356 -27.42 -13.73 -21.19
C ASP A 356 -26.00 -13.12 -21.20
N PRO A 357 -25.45 -12.73 -22.36
CA PRO A 357 -24.15 -12.08 -22.40
C PRO A 357 -24.09 -10.84 -21.50
N GLY A 358 -23.00 -10.72 -20.74
CA GLY A 358 -22.75 -9.64 -19.80
C GLY A 358 -23.23 -9.92 -18.37
N GLY A 359 -23.58 -11.16 -18.04
CA GLY A 359 -23.84 -11.61 -16.66
C GLY A 359 -25.30 -11.99 -16.42
N ASP A 360 -25.51 -12.98 -15.54
CA ASP A 360 -26.84 -13.38 -15.07
C ASP A 360 -27.16 -12.64 -13.76
N TYR A 361 -28.02 -11.63 -13.82
CA TYR A 361 -28.37 -10.79 -12.67
C TYR A 361 -29.88 -10.64 -12.48
N GLY A 362 -30.29 -10.23 -11.28
CA GLY A 362 -31.70 -10.05 -10.91
C GLY A 362 -32.24 -8.65 -11.22
N GLU A 363 -33.23 -8.24 -10.42
CA GLU A 363 -33.77 -6.87 -10.44
C GLU A 363 -32.76 -5.87 -9.83
N PRO A 364 -32.85 -4.57 -10.19
CA PRO A 364 -31.97 -3.57 -9.62
C PRO A 364 -32.14 -3.47 -8.09
N ALA A 365 -31.00 -3.47 -7.41
CA ALA A 365 -30.89 -3.28 -5.97
C ALA A 365 -30.65 -1.81 -5.62
N GLY A 366 -31.28 -1.36 -4.53
CA GLY A 366 -30.96 -0.10 -3.87
C GLY A 366 -31.33 1.16 -4.68
N ARG A 367 -30.64 2.25 -4.34
CA ARG A 367 -30.84 3.57 -4.97
C ARG A 367 -29.99 3.71 -6.22
N VAL A 368 -30.49 4.48 -7.20
CA VAL A 368 -29.69 4.88 -8.36
C VAL A 368 -28.46 5.68 -7.95
N ILE A 369 -27.33 5.36 -8.58
CA ILE A 369 -26.06 6.07 -8.41
C ILE A 369 -26.01 7.17 -9.47
N PRO A 370 -25.94 8.46 -9.10
CA PRO A 370 -25.85 9.54 -10.07
C PRO A 370 -24.61 9.39 -10.95
N ALA A 371 -24.74 9.67 -12.24
CA ALA A 371 -23.64 9.57 -13.21
C ALA A 371 -22.78 10.85 -13.34
N LYS A 372 -23.10 11.90 -12.58
CA LYS A 372 -22.25 13.08 -12.34
C LYS A 372 -22.05 13.25 -10.84
N ASP A 373 -20.93 13.86 -10.49
CA ASP A 373 -20.37 13.83 -9.14
C ASP A 373 -21.22 14.42 -8.03
N HIS A 374 -20.85 13.95 -6.82
CA HIS A 374 -21.02 14.56 -5.52
C HIS A 374 -19.64 15.11 -5.09
N ASP A 375 -19.57 16.06 -4.16
CA ASP A 375 -18.35 16.82 -3.79
C ASP A 375 -17.15 16.03 -3.21
N ASP A 376 -17.17 14.70 -3.16
CA ASP A 376 -16.09 13.88 -2.58
C ASP A 376 -15.50 12.89 -3.61
N PRO A 377 -14.26 13.11 -4.10
CA PRO A 377 -13.67 12.35 -5.20
C PRO A 377 -12.96 11.04 -4.80
N MET A 378 -12.91 10.67 -3.51
CA MET A 378 -12.10 9.51 -3.08
C MET A 378 -12.85 8.18 -2.95
N THR A 379 -14.14 8.18 -2.56
CA THR A 379 -14.91 6.95 -2.30
C THR A 379 -16.37 7.06 -2.76
N CYS A 380 -16.90 6.00 -3.37
CA CYS A 380 -18.32 5.84 -3.70
C CYS A 380 -18.94 4.71 -2.87
N ASP A 381 -19.91 5.03 -2.03
CA ASP A 381 -20.73 4.04 -1.33
C ASP A 381 -22.04 3.79 -2.09
N VAL A 382 -22.26 2.54 -2.45
CA VAL A 382 -23.43 2.07 -3.19
C VAL A 382 -24.29 1.20 -2.27
N ASP A 383 -25.57 1.51 -2.11
CA ASP A 383 -26.48 0.72 -1.28
C ASP A 383 -26.62 -0.72 -1.81
N ALA A 384 -26.21 -1.67 -0.97
CA ALA A 384 -26.26 -3.12 -1.22
C ALA A 384 -27.19 -3.84 -0.21
N THR A 385 -28.03 -3.10 0.51
CA THR A 385 -28.84 -3.63 1.61
C THR A 385 -29.80 -4.73 1.18
N ALA A 386 -30.46 -4.58 0.03
CA ALA A 386 -31.40 -5.57 -0.47
C ALA A 386 -30.72 -6.92 -0.83
N PRO A 387 -29.66 -6.95 -1.68
CA PRO A 387 -28.92 -8.17 -1.96
C PRO A 387 -28.38 -8.87 -0.71
N VAL A 388 -27.84 -8.11 0.26
CA VAL A 388 -27.32 -8.71 1.49
C VAL A 388 -28.42 -9.35 2.34
N ARG A 389 -29.62 -8.77 2.37
CA ARG A 389 -30.77 -9.41 3.06
C ARG A 389 -31.18 -10.71 2.36
N ASP A 390 -31.25 -10.70 1.03
CA ASP A 390 -31.59 -11.90 0.26
C ASP A 390 -30.57 -13.02 0.48
N TRP A 391 -29.27 -12.69 0.60
CA TRP A 391 -28.22 -13.66 0.96
C TRP A 391 -28.33 -14.21 2.38
N ILE A 392 -28.77 -13.39 3.33
CA ILE A 392 -29.00 -13.83 4.72
C ILE A 392 -30.17 -14.83 4.76
N ASP A 393 -31.23 -14.54 4.02
CA ASP A 393 -32.46 -15.34 3.94
C ASP A 393 -32.27 -16.63 3.12
N SER A 394 -31.34 -16.63 2.16
CA SER A 394 -31.06 -17.76 1.25
C SER A 394 -29.64 -18.30 1.39
N PRO A 395 -29.31 -18.98 2.50
CA PRO A 395 -27.95 -19.44 2.76
C PRO A 395 -27.51 -20.54 1.80
N GLY A 396 -26.59 -20.20 0.91
CA GLY A 396 -26.16 -21.05 -0.20
C GLY A 396 -26.27 -20.35 -1.55
N SER A 397 -26.90 -19.18 -1.61
CA SER A 397 -26.81 -18.29 -2.75
C SER A 397 -25.38 -17.80 -2.96
N THR A 398 -25.09 -17.37 -4.18
CA THR A 398 -23.83 -16.72 -4.51
C THR A 398 -23.83 -15.28 -4.01
N HIS A 399 -22.84 -14.89 -3.23
CA HIS A 399 -22.69 -13.49 -2.78
C HIS A 399 -21.99 -12.66 -3.86
N GLY A 400 -22.69 -12.47 -4.98
CA GLY A 400 -22.19 -11.74 -6.13
C GLY A 400 -23.00 -10.46 -6.39
N LEU A 401 -22.31 -9.40 -6.79
CA LEU A 401 -22.92 -8.14 -7.20
C LEU A 401 -22.51 -7.80 -8.63
N LEU A 402 -23.39 -7.12 -9.35
CA LEU A 402 -23.12 -6.55 -10.67
C LEU A 402 -23.44 -5.06 -10.66
N LEU A 403 -22.53 -4.23 -11.17
CA LEU A 403 -22.70 -2.80 -11.35
C LEU A 403 -22.70 -2.47 -12.84
N LYS A 404 -23.73 -1.75 -13.30
CA LYS A 404 -23.84 -1.32 -14.69
C LYS A 404 -24.56 0.02 -14.83
N ALA A 405 -24.46 0.64 -15.99
CA ALA A 405 -25.32 1.77 -16.34
C ALA A 405 -26.78 1.29 -16.38
N ASP A 406 -27.70 2.11 -15.87
CA ASP A 406 -29.14 1.79 -15.82
C ASP A 406 -29.68 1.57 -17.22
N ASN A 407 -29.35 2.51 -18.11
CA ASN A 407 -29.58 2.39 -19.54
C ASN A 407 -28.26 2.19 -20.30
N GLU A 408 -28.18 1.10 -21.04
CA GLU A 408 -27.01 0.72 -21.84
C GLU A 408 -27.22 0.93 -23.34
N THR A 409 -28.31 1.58 -23.76
CA THR A 409 -28.56 1.90 -25.18
C THR A 409 -27.93 3.22 -25.62
N SER A 410 -27.48 4.05 -24.68
CA SER A 410 -26.94 5.40 -24.92
C SER A 410 -25.48 5.36 -25.39
N ALA A 411 -25.22 5.79 -26.62
CA ALA A 411 -23.88 5.87 -27.21
C ALA A 411 -22.89 6.94 -26.66
N PRO A 412 -23.27 8.07 -26.02
CA PRO A 412 -22.26 9.01 -25.52
C PRO A 412 -21.44 8.39 -24.38
N LEU A 413 -20.23 8.92 -24.17
CA LEU A 413 -19.40 8.58 -23.01
C LEU A 413 -20.25 8.70 -21.74
N ASN A 414 -20.32 7.62 -20.97
CA ASN A 414 -20.95 7.57 -19.65
C ASN A 414 -20.31 6.43 -18.86
N GLN A 415 -19.26 6.74 -18.12
CA GLN A 415 -18.43 5.75 -17.46
C GLN A 415 -18.31 6.02 -15.96
N MET A 416 -18.14 4.93 -15.22
CA MET A 416 -17.73 4.92 -13.83
C MET A 416 -16.49 4.03 -13.73
N THR A 417 -15.42 4.54 -13.14
CA THR A 417 -14.18 3.78 -12.90
C THR A 417 -13.79 3.86 -11.44
N PHE A 418 -13.16 2.80 -10.92
CA PHE A 418 -12.73 2.68 -9.52
C PHE A 418 -11.63 1.62 -9.40
N SER A 419 -10.94 1.60 -8.27
CA SER A 419 -9.89 0.63 -7.97
C SER A 419 -10.43 -0.82 -7.98
N GLY A 420 -9.68 -1.71 -8.63
CA GLY A 420 -9.87 -3.16 -8.58
C GLY A 420 -9.15 -3.81 -7.39
N LEU A 421 -8.97 -5.12 -7.46
CA LEU A 421 -8.24 -5.88 -6.44
C LEU A 421 -6.73 -5.61 -6.56
N GLN A 422 -6.06 -5.30 -5.44
CA GLN A 422 -4.64 -4.96 -5.42
C GLN A 422 -3.90 -5.73 -4.32
N ASP A 423 -2.87 -6.49 -4.71
CA ASP A 423 -2.01 -7.20 -3.75
C ASP A 423 -1.18 -6.24 -2.89
N GLU A 424 -0.77 -5.11 -3.47
CA GLU A 424 0.13 -4.13 -2.84
C GLU A 424 -0.58 -3.16 -1.90
N ASN A 425 -1.85 -2.84 -2.17
CA ASN A 425 -2.66 -2.00 -1.30
C ASN A 425 -4.11 -2.52 -1.18
N PRO A 426 -4.31 -3.58 -0.39
CA PRO A 426 -5.64 -4.17 -0.18
C PRO A 426 -6.65 -3.23 0.49
N GLY A 427 -6.22 -2.06 0.97
CA GLY A 427 -7.10 -1.01 1.48
C GLY A 427 -7.96 -0.36 0.40
N LEU A 428 -7.57 -0.50 -0.87
CA LEU A 428 -8.28 0.05 -2.02
C LEU A 428 -9.27 -0.93 -2.66
N ASP A 429 -9.30 -2.18 -2.19
CA ASP A 429 -10.16 -3.23 -2.74
C ASP A 429 -11.65 -2.88 -2.58
N PRO A 430 -12.49 -3.21 -3.57
CA PRO A 430 -13.94 -3.16 -3.42
C PRO A 430 -14.39 -3.91 -2.16
N THR A 431 -15.11 -3.21 -1.29
CA THR A 431 -15.40 -3.70 0.07
C THR A 431 -16.90 -3.59 0.37
N LEU A 432 -17.49 -4.68 0.82
CA LEU A 432 -18.86 -4.73 1.31
C LEU A 432 -18.87 -4.51 2.82
N VAL A 433 -19.46 -3.40 3.25
CA VAL A 433 -19.61 -3.03 4.66
C VAL A 433 -21.05 -3.27 5.09
N ILE A 434 -21.24 -4.12 6.10
CA ILE A 434 -22.53 -4.53 6.63
C ILE A 434 -22.64 -4.04 8.07
N THR A 435 -23.52 -3.09 8.31
CA THR A 435 -23.88 -2.64 9.65
C THR A 435 -25.16 -3.31 10.10
N TYR A 436 -25.14 -3.96 11.25
CA TYR A 436 -26.32 -4.62 11.80
C TYR A 436 -26.51 -4.36 13.28
N THR A 437 -27.74 -4.53 13.75
CA THR A 437 -28.06 -4.54 15.17
C THR A 437 -28.50 -5.95 15.56
N SER A 438 -28.01 -6.45 16.69
CA SER A 438 -28.54 -7.68 17.28
C SER A 438 -29.77 -7.35 18.12
N PRO A 439 -30.82 -8.18 18.13
CA PRO A 439 -31.87 -8.07 19.13
C PRO A 439 -31.19 -8.16 20.50
N LYS A 440 -31.36 -7.09 21.29
CA LYS A 440 -30.81 -6.99 22.63
C LYS A 440 -31.21 -8.25 23.39
N ARG A 441 -30.24 -9.11 23.76
CA ARG A 441 -30.52 -10.13 24.78
C ARG A 441 -30.87 -9.36 26.05
N ALA A 442 -32.12 -9.39 26.45
CA ALA A 442 -32.53 -8.89 27.75
C ALA A 442 -31.77 -9.69 28.81
N GLY A 443 -30.77 -9.06 29.43
CA GLY A 443 -30.01 -9.64 30.54
C GLY A 443 -28.56 -9.99 30.21
N GLN A 444 -27.70 -8.98 30.13
CA GLN A 444 -26.34 -9.03 30.71
C GLN A 444 -25.71 -7.63 30.60
N VAL A 445 -26.24 -6.68 31.37
CA VAL A 445 -25.39 -5.58 31.86
C VAL A 445 -24.55 -6.22 32.97
N ARG A 446 -23.34 -6.68 32.67
CA ARG A 446 -22.34 -6.82 33.72
C ARG A 446 -21.93 -5.39 34.05
N THR A 447 -22.47 -4.85 35.13
CA THR A 447 -21.96 -3.65 35.77
C THR A 447 -20.45 -3.85 35.95
N PRO A 448 -19.58 -2.98 35.44
CA PRO A 448 -18.16 -3.11 35.69
C PRO A 448 -17.95 -2.96 37.20
N THR A 449 -17.65 -4.06 37.87
CA THR A 449 -17.25 -4.02 39.28
C THR A 449 -15.89 -3.33 39.31
N ARG A 450 -15.88 -2.08 39.78
CA ARG A 450 -14.66 -1.33 40.05
C ARG A 450 -13.75 -2.18 40.95
N PRO A 451 -12.54 -2.57 40.55
CA PRO A 451 -11.60 -3.18 41.48
C PRO A 451 -11.26 -2.13 42.55
N SER A 452 -11.54 -2.47 43.81
CA SER A 452 -11.21 -1.64 44.98
C SER A 452 -9.68 -1.58 45.14
N PRO A 453 -9.06 -0.39 45.31
CA PRO A 453 -7.60 -0.26 45.39
C PRO A 453 -6.99 -0.59 46.77
N TYR A 454 -7.69 -1.28 47.67
CA TYR A 454 -7.12 -1.68 48.97
C TYR A 454 -7.49 -3.13 49.31
N ALA A 455 -6.55 -4.03 49.09
CA ALA A 455 -6.45 -5.28 49.83
C ALA A 455 -4.99 -5.39 50.34
N PRO A 456 -4.75 -5.43 51.67
CA PRO A 456 -3.41 -5.55 52.21
C PRO A 456 -2.83 -6.94 51.95
N MET A 457 -1.53 -7.00 51.63
CA MET A 457 -0.77 -8.25 51.52
C MET A 457 -0.79 -9.02 52.86
N PRO A 458 -1.05 -10.34 52.87
CA PRO A 458 -0.74 -11.15 54.03
C PRO A 458 0.78 -11.35 54.13
N LEU A 459 1.34 -10.93 55.26
CA LEU A 459 2.68 -11.30 55.73
C LEU A 459 2.62 -12.73 56.28
N ALA A 460 3.57 -13.55 55.82
CA ALA A 460 4.00 -14.87 56.30
C ALA A 460 2.94 -15.99 56.35
#